data_AF-A0A9P6I2E2-F1
#
_entry.id   AF-A0A9P6I2E2-F1
#
_cell.length_a   1.000
_cell.length_b   1.000
_cell.length_c   1.000
_cell.angle_alpha   90.00
_cell.angle_beta   90.00
_cell.angle_gamma   90.00
#
_symmetry.space_group_name_H-M   'P 1'
#
loop_
_entity.id
_entity.type
_entity.pdbx_description
1 polymer ?
#
loop_
_entity_poly.entity_id
_entity_poly.type
_entity_poly.pdbx_seq_one_letter_code
_entity_poly.pdbx_strand_id
1 'polypeptide(L)'
;MDIERLRKSIGQFWQTTLKGADEELPGTKSTTTKTADGVEDGSSEWGMIDDGSCAEQETYSYNSDEFETQRDQYSVGWLCALPIEQTAAKAMLDEEHPELPNPPNDNNAYTLGSVGKHNVVIVCLPKGTIGTVAAAQTAANMITTFPKLKFLLMVGVGGGVPSGFEFDDDEGTDIRLGDIVVVVDGLDECQEADGCRSSCISTLLNFKSALEPKVNLFVTSRSLPDIDEAFRFSSTLEINATDSDVRKFVEAHAPQVLSRIIETDGLEEAVTKTVVDAVDGM
;
A
#
# COMPACT_ATOMS: atom_id res chain seq x y z
N MET A 1 22.63 8.08 -6.23
CA MET A 1 22.26 6.75 -5.68
C MET A 1 22.11 5.82 -6.87
N ASP A 2 22.80 4.68 -6.87
CA ASP A 2 22.76 3.74 -7.99
C ASP A 2 21.43 2.96 -7.95
N ILE A 3 20.62 3.12 -9.00
CA ILE A 3 19.29 2.49 -9.13
C ILE A 3 19.44 0.97 -9.11
N GLU A 4 20.51 0.40 -9.68
CA GLU A 4 20.73 -1.04 -9.64
C GLU A 4 21.03 -1.54 -8.22
N ARG A 5 21.78 -0.76 -7.45
CA ARG A 5 22.06 -1.09 -6.04
C ARG A 5 20.80 -1.01 -5.20
N LEU A 6 19.95 0.00 -5.41
CA LEU A 6 18.65 0.12 -4.74
C LEU A 6 17.71 -1.03 -5.13
N ARG A 7 17.62 -1.36 -6.42
CA ARG A 7 16.84 -2.48 -6.96
C ARG A 7 17.27 -3.81 -6.37
N LYS A 8 18.58 -4.05 -6.28
CA LYS A 8 19.13 -5.28 -5.67
C LYS A 8 18.81 -5.37 -4.17
N SER A 9 18.93 -4.26 -3.45
CA SER A 9 18.65 -4.18 -2.02
C SER A 9 17.16 -4.34 -1.69
N ILE A 10 16.30 -3.65 -2.43
CA ILE A 10 14.85 -3.80 -2.36
C ILE A 10 14.49 -5.24 -2.73
N GLY A 11 15.01 -5.78 -3.83
CA GLY A 11 14.81 -7.18 -4.23
C GLY A 11 15.21 -8.20 -3.15
N GLN A 12 16.31 -7.96 -2.43
CA GLN A 12 16.73 -8.81 -1.30
C GLN A 12 15.77 -8.70 -0.11
N PHE A 13 15.28 -7.51 0.21
CA PHE A 13 14.21 -7.34 1.20
C PHE A 13 12.98 -8.17 0.83
N TRP A 14 12.47 -8.00 -0.40
CA TRP A 14 11.33 -8.76 -0.92
C TRP A 14 11.54 -10.29 -0.87
N GLN A 15 12.76 -10.77 -1.09
CA GLN A 15 13.09 -12.20 -1.03
C GLN A 15 13.17 -12.76 0.40
N THR A 16 13.49 -11.91 1.39
CA THR A 16 13.71 -12.36 2.77
C THR A 16 12.42 -12.30 3.58
N THR A 17 11.61 -11.25 3.36
CA THR A 17 10.30 -11.05 4.02
C THR A 17 9.24 -12.05 3.57
N LEU A 18 9.27 -12.48 2.29
CA LEU A 18 8.19 -13.25 1.67
C LEU A 18 8.46 -14.76 1.56
N LYS A 19 9.50 -15.28 2.24
CA LYS A 19 9.81 -16.72 2.26
C LYS A 19 8.79 -17.59 3.02
N GLY A 20 7.92 -16.99 3.84
CA GLY A 20 6.90 -17.72 4.60
C GLY A 20 5.63 -18.09 3.82
N ALA A 21 5.55 -17.78 2.51
CA ALA A 21 4.30 -17.87 1.75
C ALA A 21 4.30 -18.94 0.64
N ASP A 22 5.33 -19.78 0.58
CA ASP A 22 5.62 -20.74 -0.50
C ASP A 22 5.57 -22.23 -0.03
N GLU A 23 4.61 -22.62 0.80
CA GLU A 23 4.24 -24.05 0.89
C GLU A 23 3.08 -24.38 -0.06
N GLU A 24 3.50 -25.06 -1.14
CA GLU A 24 2.75 -25.90 -2.10
C GLU A 24 1.80 -25.25 -3.11
N LEU A 25 2.19 -25.30 -4.39
CA LEU A 25 1.43 -25.96 -5.46
C LEU A 25 2.39 -26.40 -6.60
N PRO A 26 2.23 -27.61 -7.17
CA PRO A 26 3.18 -28.17 -8.14
C PRO A 26 2.92 -27.72 -9.59
N GLY A 27 3.94 -27.10 -10.17
CA GLY A 27 4.41 -27.19 -11.56
C GLY A 27 3.41 -27.32 -12.71
N THR A 28 3.34 -26.27 -13.54
CA THR A 28 3.04 -26.40 -14.97
C THR A 28 4.11 -25.67 -15.79
N LYS A 29 4.91 -26.46 -16.51
CA LYS A 29 5.84 -25.97 -17.54
C LYS A 29 5.02 -25.45 -18.73
N SER A 30 5.19 -24.20 -19.12
CA SER A 30 4.66 -23.70 -20.39
C SER A 30 5.78 -23.60 -21.44
N THR A 31 5.47 -24.14 -22.60
CA THR A 31 6.34 -24.40 -23.75
C THR A 31 6.38 -23.17 -24.66
N THR A 32 7.59 -22.77 -25.07
CA THR A 32 7.82 -21.69 -26.04
C THR A 32 7.41 -22.12 -27.44
N THR A 33 6.57 -21.34 -28.13
CA THR A 33 6.45 -21.38 -29.59
C THR A 33 6.71 -19.99 -30.17
N LYS A 34 7.79 -19.90 -30.94
CA LYS A 34 8.08 -18.83 -31.90
C LYS A 34 7.18 -18.98 -33.12
N THR A 35 6.63 -17.88 -33.63
CA THR A 35 6.41 -17.70 -35.06
C THR A 35 6.85 -16.32 -35.47
N ALA A 36 7.56 -16.29 -36.59
CA ALA A 36 8.13 -15.14 -37.25
C ALA A 36 7.25 -14.68 -38.41
N ASP A 37 7.69 -13.56 -38.99
CA ASP A 37 7.42 -13.03 -40.33
C ASP A 37 6.22 -12.09 -40.49
N GLY A 38 6.55 -10.84 -40.81
CA GLY A 38 5.61 -9.80 -41.22
C GLY A 38 5.52 -9.65 -42.74
N VAL A 39 4.60 -8.78 -43.17
CA VAL A 39 4.61 -8.07 -44.46
C VAL A 39 3.84 -6.74 -44.27
N GLU A 40 4.41 -5.66 -44.78
CA GLU A 40 3.83 -4.32 -44.94
C GLU A 40 3.02 -4.19 -46.25
N ASP A 41 2.06 -3.24 -46.27
CA ASP A 41 1.80 -2.22 -47.32
C ASP A 41 0.29 -2.01 -47.61
N GLY A 42 -0.09 -0.75 -47.85
CA GLY A 42 -1.10 -0.45 -48.87
C GLY A 42 -2.32 0.36 -48.46
N SER A 43 -2.21 1.68 -48.62
CA SER A 43 -3.21 2.75 -48.55
C SER A 43 -4.60 2.56 -49.23
N SER A 44 -5.64 3.04 -48.53
CA SER A 44 -6.82 3.84 -48.94
C SER A 44 -7.60 3.56 -50.23
N GLU A 45 -8.91 3.30 -50.10
CA GLU A 45 -9.96 3.93 -50.92
C GLU A 45 -11.33 3.88 -50.19
N TRP A 46 -12.02 5.03 -50.11
CA TRP A 46 -13.37 5.16 -49.54
C TRP A 46 -14.41 4.93 -50.63
N GLY A 47 -15.24 3.90 -50.49
CA GLY A 47 -16.42 3.66 -51.33
C GLY A 47 -17.59 3.19 -50.49
N MET A 48 -18.59 4.07 -50.31
CA MET A 48 -19.87 3.76 -49.66
C MET A 48 -20.84 3.21 -50.71
N ILE A 49 -21.28 1.95 -50.59
CA ILE A 49 -22.61 1.48 -51.04
C ILE A 49 -23.12 0.46 -50.02
N ASP A 50 -24.36 0.70 -49.60
CA ASP A 50 -25.17 0.00 -48.60
C ASP A 50 -26.07 -1.02 -49.30
N ASP A 51 -25.94 -2.31 -49.00
CA ASP A 51 -26.98 -3.31 -49.22
C ASP A 51 -26.98 -4.44 -48.17
N GLY A 52 -27.77 -4.22 -47.12
CA GLY A 52 -28.55 -5.23 -46.40
C GLY A 52 -28.07 -6.69 -46.44
N SER A 53 -27.09 -7.00 -45.61
CA SER A 53 -27.01 -8.31 -44.95
C SER A 53 -26.55 -8.08 -43.51
N CYS A 54 -27.29 -8.61 -42.55
CA CYS A 54 -26.88 -8.61 -41.16
C CYS A 54 -25.57 -9.38 -41.05
N ALA A 55 -24.45 -8.65 -41.02
CA ALA A 55 -23.16 -9.21 -40.65
C ALA A 55 -23.32 -9.83 -39.25
N GLU A 56 -22.99 -11.12 -39.15
CA GLU A 56 -22.81 -11.80 -37.89
C GLU A 56 -21.87 -10.93 -37.04
N GLN A 57 -22.41 -10.35 -35.98
CA GLN A 57 -21.58 -9.75 -34.94
C GLN A 57 -20.73 -10.90 -34.41
N GLU A 58 -19.42 -10.89 -34.72
CA GLU A 58 -18.45 -11.63 -33.94
C GLU A 58 -18.58 -11.13 -32.50
N THR A 59 -19.35 -11.87 -31.73
CA THR A 59 -19.44 -11.72 -30.30
C THR A 59 -18.09 -12.19 -29.77
N TYR A 60 -17.16 -11.26 -29.58
CA TYR A 60 -16.01 -11.48 -28.73
C TYR A 60 -16.55 -11.88 -27.36
N SER A 61 -16.57 -13.19 -27.07
CA SER A 61 -16.95 -13.68 -25.77
C SER A 61 -15.89 -13.17 -24.79
N TYR A 62 -16.28 -12.23 -23.95
CA TYR A 62 -15.49 -11.82 -22.79
C TYR A 62 -15.27 -13.08 -21.94
N ASN A 63 -14.10 -13.70 -22.05
CA ASN A 63 -13.70 -14.81 -21.18
C ASN A 63 -13.33 -14.24 -19.81
N SER A 64 -14.36 -13.94 -19.00
CA SER A 64 -14.20 -13.48 -17.61
C SER A 64 -13.30 -14.42 -16.81
N ASP A 65 -13.50 -15.73 -17.00
CA ASP A 65 -12.88 -16.76 -16.18
C ASP A 65 -11.37 -16.86 -16.44
N GLU A 66 -10.93 -16.62 -17.68
CA GLU A 66 -9.51 -16.61 -18.03
C GLU A 66 -8.79 -15.41 -17.40
N PHE A 67 -9.39 -14.23 -17.46
CA PHE A 67 -8.82 -13.03 -16.84
C PHE A 67 -8.82 -13.09 -15.31
N GLU A 68 -9.84 -13.70 -14.69
CA GLU A 68 -9.87 -13.96 -13.25
C GLU A 68 -8.68 -14.83 -12.82
N THR A 69 -8.41 -15.94 -13.54
CA THR A 69 -7.25 -16.80 -13.23
C THR A 69 -5.89 -16.11 -13.46
N GLN A 70 -5.83 -15.10 -14.34
CA GLN A 70 -4.63 -14.29 -14.53
C GLN A 70 -4.43 -13.27 -13.40
N ARG A 71 -5.50 -12.67 -12.89
CA ARG A 71 -5.46 -11.71 -11.75
C ARG A 71 -5.01 -12.37 -10.46
N ASP A 72 -5.34 -13.65 -10.29
CA ASP A 72 -4.92 -14.46 -9.13
C ASP A 72 -3.40 -14.66 -9.01
N GLN A 73 -2.64 -14.35 -10.06
CA GLN A 73 -1.19 -14.50 -10.04
C GLN A 73 -0.48 -13.33 -9.34
N TYR A 74 -1.18 -12.24 -9.03
CA TYR A 74 -0.60 -11.04 -8.42
C TYR A 74 -0.74 -11.07 -6.91
N SER A 75 0.37 -10.83 -6.21
CA SER A 75 0.41 -10.90 -4.74
C SER A 75 0.84 -9.59 -4.07
N VAL A 76 1.34 -8.63 -4.85
CA VAL A 76 1.83 -7.34 -4.35
C VAL A 76 1.17 -6.20 -5.12
N GLY A 77 0.51 -5.32 -4.39
CA GLY A 77 0.03 -4.04 -4.89
C GLY A 77 1.03 -2.93 -4.57
N TRP A 78 1.22 -2.01 -5.50
CA TRP A 78 2.04 -0.81 -5.37
C TRP A 78 1.19 0.40 -5.74
N LEU A 79 0.82 1.20 -4.75
CA LEU A 79 0.04 2.43 -4.92
C LEU A 79 0.95 3.65 -4.89
N CYS A 80 0.88 4.43 -5.97
CA CYS A 80 1.57 5.71 -6.13
C CYS A 80 0.57 6.87 -5.99
N ALA A 81 0.98 7.96 -5.35
CA ALA A 81 0.19 9.18 -5.27
C ALA A 81 0.37 10.07 -6.53
N LEU A 82 1.58 10.07 -7.10
CA LEU A 82 1.95 10.96 -8.20
C LEU A 82 2.42 10.20 -9.45
N PRO A 83 2.20 10.75 -10.66
CA PRO A 83 2.68 10.12 -11.90
C PRO A 83 4.20 9.91 -11.96
N ILE A 84 4.98 10.78 -11.31
CA ILE A 84 6.43 10.63 -11.25
C ILE A 84 6.85 9.42 -10.40
N GLU A 85 6.09 9.12 -9.34
CA GLU A 85 6.30 7.93 -8.52
C GLU A 85 5.92 6.68 -9.29
N GLN A 86 4.82 6.72 -10.06
CA GLN A 86 4.45 5.61 -10.94
C GLN A 86 5.51 5.36 -12.00
N THR A 87 6.07 6.42 -12.61
CA THR A 87 7.16 6.28 -13.57
C THR A 87 8.36 5.56 -12.95
N ALA A 88 8.74 5.93 -11.72
CA ALA A 88 9.80 5.25 -11.00
C ALA A 88 9.45 3.80 -10.67
N ALA A 89 8.22 3.51 -10.26
CA ALA A 89 7.76 2.16 -9.97
C ALA A 89 7.81 1.25 -11.21
N LYS A 90 7.35 1.74 -12.38
CA LYS A 90 7.46 1.01 -13.66
C LYS A 90 8.91 0.71 -14.02
N ALA A 91 9.80 1.69 -13.84
CA ALA A 91 11.23 1.51 -14.10
C ALA A 91 11.91 0.47 -13.18
N MET A 92 11.28 0.11 -12.05
CA MET A 92 11.77 -0.92 -11.14
C MET A 92 11.35 -2.35 -11.53
N LEU A 93 10.43 -2.50 -12.48
CA LEU A 93 9.99 -3.81 -12.95
C LEU A 93 11.15 -4.55 -13.67
N ASP A 94 11.23 -5.85 -13.42
CA ASP A 94 12.06 -6.78 -14.19
C ASP A 94 11.43 -7.09 -15.54
N GLU A 95 10.10 -7.26 -15.55
CA GLU A 95 9.29 -7.49 -16.73
C GLU A 95 7.95 -6.75 -16.59
N GLU A 96 7.49 -6.11 -17.67
CA GLU A 96 6.11 -5.61 -17.79
C GLU A 96 5.24 -6.69 -18.41
N HIS A 97 4.10 -6.99 -17.78
CA HIS A 97 3.11 -7.96 -18.27
C HIS A 97 2.04 -7.27 -19.12
N PRO A 98 1.32 -8.01 -19.99
CA PRO A 98 0.19 -7.48 -20.75
C PRO A 98 -0.90 -6.87 -19.86
N GLU A 99 -1.54 -5.80 -20.32
CA GLU A 99 -2.68 -5.20 -19.63
C GLU A 99 -3.88 -6.16 -19.60
N LEU A 100 -4.63 -6.12 -18.51
CA LEU A 100 -5.87 -6.90 -18.33
C LEU A 100 -7.08 -5.95 -18.31
N PRO A 101 -8.17 -6.25 -19.04
CA PRO A 101 -9.36 -5.40 -19.07
C PRO A 101 -10.01 -5.36 -17.69
N ASN A 102 -10.24 -4.16 -17.17
CA ASN A 102 -10.80 -4.00 -15.83
C ASN A 102 -12.26 -4.46 -15.72
N PRO A 103 -12.69 -4.90 -14.52
CA PRO A 103 -14.10 -5.02 -14.21
C PRO A 103 -14.86 -3.70 -14.44
N PRO A 104 -16.15 -3.73 -14.82
CA PRO A 104 -16.93 -2.51 -15.11
C PRO A 104 -16.99 -1.46 -13.99
N ASN A 105 -16.76 -1.88 -12.74
CA ASN A 105 -16.81 -1.01 -11.56
C ASN A 105 -15.44 -0.45 -11.17
N ASP A 106 -14.39 -0.75 -11.93
CA ASP A 106 -13.03 -0.34 -11.63
C ASP A 106 -12.41 0.50 -12.75
N ASN A 107 -12.34 1.80 -12.51
CA ASN A 107 -11.79 2.78 -13.43
C ASN A 107 -10.29 3.05 -13.22
N ASN A 108 -9.62 2.28 -12.36
CA ASN A 108 -8.19 2.47 -12.09
C ASN A 108 -7.33 2.04 -13.30
N ALA A 109 -6.26 2.77 -13.59
CA ALA A 109 -5.29 2.33 -14.59
C ALA A 109 -4.19 1.51 -13.91
N TYR A 110 -4.15 0.20 -14.18
CA TYR A 110 -3.13 -0.71 -13.65
C TYR A 110 -1.97 -0.89 -14.62
N THR A 111 -0.78 -1.07 -14.07
CA THR A 111 0.38 -1.57 -14.78
C THR A 111 0.84 -2.84 -14.09
N LEU A 112 1.04 -3.89 -14.86
CA LEU A 112 1.32 -5.23 -14.36
C LEU A 112 2.76 -5.60 -14.69
N GLY A 113 3.41 -6.34 -13.80
CA GLY A 113 4.76 -6.79 -14.05
C GLY A 113 5.31 -7.68 -12.95
N SER A 114 6.62 -7.88 -12.95
CA SER A 114 7.33 -8.65 -11.93
C SER A 114 8.50 -7.88 -11.34
N VAL A 115 8.78 -8.14 -10.06
CA VAL A 115 10.01 -7.74 -9.36
C VAL A 115 10.55 -8.96 -8.61
N GLY A 116 11.70 -9.46 -9.05
CA GLY A 116 12.24 -10.74 -8.63
C GLY A 116 11.27 -11.88 -8.96
N LYS A 117 10.78 -12.56 -7.91
CA LYS A 117 9.81 -13.66 -8.04
C LYS A 117 8.35 -13.24 -7.83
N HIS A 118 8.10 -11.94 -7.63
CA HIS A 118 6.80 -11.43 -7.22
C HIS A 118 6.12 -10.71 -8.37
N ASN A 119 4.87 -11.08 -8.64
CA ASN A 119 4.02 -10.35 -9.56
C ASN A 119 3.41 -9.14 -8.86
N VAL A 120 3.63 -7.96 -9.43
CA VAL A 120 3.28 -6.65 -8.87
C VAL A 120 2.23 -5.97 -9.72
N VAL A 121 1.22 -5.40 -9.07
CA VAL A 121 0.23 -4.49 -9.68
C VAL A 121 0.55 -3.08 -9.23
N ILE A 122 0.89 -2.20 -10.17
CA ILE A 122 1.12 -0.79 -9.91
C ILE A 122 -0.14 -0.01 -10.27
N VAL A 123 -0.57 0.88 -9.39
CA VAL A 123 -1.62 1.88 -9.65
C VAL A 123 -1.15 3.26 -9.23
N CYS A 124 -1.65 4.28 -9.92
CA CYS A 124 -1.48 5.67 -9.51
C CYS A 124 -2.85 6.29 -9.25
N LEU A 125 -2.92 7.20 -8.28
CA LEU A 125 -4.14 7.99 -8.08
C LEU A 125 -4.49 8.76 -9.36
N PRO A 126 -5.79 8.99 -9.63
CA PRO A 126 -6.23 9.77 -10.77
C PRO A 126 -5.52 11.12 -10.84
N LYS A 127 -5.15 11.54 -12.05
CA LYS A 127 -4.38 12.77 -12.26
C LYS A 127 -5.08 13.97 -11.62
N GLY A 128 -4.34 14.73 -10.82
CA GLY A 128 -4.85 15.92 -10.12
C GLY A 128 -5.66 15.62 -8.87
N THR A 129 -5.78 14.35 -8.47
CA THR A 129 -6.33 13.95 -7.17
C THR A 129 -5.18 13.51 -6.26
N ILE A 130 -5.17 14.04 -5.03
CA ILE A 130 -4.28 13.64 -3.95
C ILE A 130 -5.14 13.54 -2.69
N GLY A 131 -4.79 12.65 -1.78
CA GLY A 131 -5.38 12.58 -0.46
C GLY A 131 -5.87 11.18 -0.10
N THR A 132 -6.22 11.04 1.17
CA THR A 132 -6.55 9.76 1.81
C THR A 132 -7.78 9.10 1.19
N VAL A 133 -8.81 9.86 0.84
CA VAL A 133 -10.06 9.33 0.24
C VAL A 133 -9.79 8.70 -1.13
N ALA A 134 -9.05 9.40 -2.00
CA ALA A 134 -8.70 8.88 -3.31
C ALA A 134 -7.83 7.63 -3.19
N ALA A 135 -6.84 7.65 -2.28
CA ALA A 135 -6.00 6.48 -2.01
C ALA A 135 -6.80 5.28 -1.49
N ALA A 136 -7.70 5.49 -0.54
CA ALA A 136 -8.55 4.43 0.00
C ALA A 136 -9.46 3.82 -1.08
N GLN A 137 -10.08 4.64 -1.93
CA GLN A 137 -10.92 4.16 -3.03
C GLN A 137 -10.11 3.37 -4.06
N THR A 138 -8.96 3.88 -4.48
CA THR A 138 -8.08 3.21 -5.43
C THR A 138 -7.59 1.87 -4.86
N ALA A 139 -7.19 1.85 -3.59
CA ALA A 139 -6.80 0.63 -2.88
C ALA A 139 -7.94 -0.40 -2.79
N ALA A 140 -9.13 0.03 -2.39
CA ALA A 140 -10.30 -0.86 -2.26
C ALA A 140 -10.68 -1.50 -3.60
N ASN A 141 -10.66 -0.71 -4.67
CA ASN A 141 -10.86 -1.22 -6.03
C ASN A 141 -9.77 -2.23 -6.42
N MET A 142 -8.50 -1.92 -6.17
CA MET A 142 -7.38 -2.83 -6.48
C MET A 142 -7.52 -4.17 -5.74
N ILE A 143 -7.84 -4.14 -4.44
CA ILE A 143 -8.00 -5.36 -3.62
C ILE A 143 -9.17 -6.20 -4.15
N THR A 144 -10.25 -5.54 -4.60
CA THR A 144 -11.39 -6.24 -5.21
C THR A 144 -11.04 -6.84 -6.56
N THR A 145 -10.26 -6.13 -7.37
CA THR A 145 -9.86 -6.54 -8.72
C THR A 145 -8.76 -7.60 -8.73
N PHE A 146 -7.91 -7.66 -7.70
CA PHE A 146 -6.83 -8.65 -7.57
C PHE A 146 -6.97 -9.39 -6.23
N PRO A 147 -7.80 -10.45 -6.17
CA PRO A 147 -8.22 -11.05 -4.90
C PRO A 147 -7.12 -11.86 -4.18
N LYS A 148 -5.99 -12.13 -4.84
CA LYS A 148 -4.82 -12.84 -4.26
C LYS A 148 -3.71 -11.91 -3.79
N LEU A 149 -3.96 -10.59 -3.78
CA LEU A 149 -3.05 -9.63 -3.15
C LEU A 149 -2.85 -9.98 -1.68
N LYS A 150 -1.59 -10.11 -1.28
CA LYS A 150 -1.17 -10.34 0.10
C LYS A 150 -0.74 -9.03 0.78
N PHE A 151 -0.16 -8.12 -0.01
CA PHE A 151 0.32 -6.82 0.47
C PHE A 151 -0.06 -5.72 -0.50
N LEU A 152 -0.36 -4.54 0.04
CA LEU A 152 -0.48 -3.30 -0.71
C LEU A 152 0.47 -2.29 -0.08
N LEU A 153 1.43 -1.80 -0.86
CA LEU A 153 2.37 -0.77 -0.42
C LEU A 153 2.00 0.57 -1.02
N MET A 154 1.88 1.60 -0.19
CA MET A 154 1.89 2.99 -0.65
C MET A 154 3.35 3.45 -0.70
N VAL A 155 3.85 3.76 -1.89
CA VAL A 155 5.25 4.16 -2.09
C VAL A 155 5.27 5.46 -2.88
N GLY A 156 5.93 6.47 -2.32
CA GLY A 156 6.00 7.80 -2.91
C GLY A 156 7.06 8.66 -2.27
N VAL A 157 7.08 9.94 -2.66
CA VAL A 157 7.95 10.95 -2.06
C VAL A 157 7.26 11.59 -0.86
N GLY A 158 8.04 11.86 0.19
CA GLY A 158 7.57 12.53 1.41
C GLY A 158 8.38 13.79 1.70
N GLY A 159 7.78 14.70 2.46
CA GLY A 159 8.51 15.80 3.10
C GLY A 159 9.11 15.33 4.43
N GLY A 160 10.32 15.76 4.74
CA GLY A 160 10.98 15.53 6.03
C GLY A 160 11.32 16.86 6.69
N VAL A 161 11.32 16.88 8.02
CA VAL A 161 11.79 18.01 8.84
C VAL A 161 13.12 17.58 9.47
N PRO A 162 14.27 18.09 9.00
CA PRO A 162 15.56 17.74 9.58
C PRO A 162 15.67 18.23 11.03
N SER A 163 16.31 17.43 11.88
CA SER A 163 16.66 17.84 13.23
C SER A 163 17.93 18.70 13.20
N GLY A 164 17.88 19.89 13.81
CA GLY A 164 19.06 20.78 13.84
C GLY A 164 18.81 22.20 14.35
N PHE A 165 17.68 22.45 15.04
CA PHE A 165 17.32 23.77 15.58
C PHE A 165 17.44 23.87 17.11
N GLU A 166 17.93 22.84 17.81
CA GLU A 166 18.06 22.86 19.29
C GLU A 166 19.47 22.49 19.77
N PHE A 167 19.80 23.04 20.95
CA PHE A 167 21.11 23.22 21.56
C PHE A 167 21.51 22.10 22.54
N ASP A 168 20.82 20.97 22.49
CA ASP A 168 21.03 19.84 23.40
C ASP A 168 21.77 18.73 22.66
N ASP A 169 22.75 18.12 23.34
CA ASP A 169 23.70 17.12 22.83
C ASP A 169 23.06 15.75 22.48
N ASP A 170 21.80 15.73 22.01
CA ASP A 170 21.15 14.54 21.49
C ASP A 170 21.55 14.38 20.02
N GLU A 171 22.36 13.35 19.71
CA GLU A 171 22.66 12.92 18.34
C GLU A 171 21.41 12.27 17.72
N GLY A 172 20.33 13.06 17.59
CA GLY A 172 19.06 12.66 17.03
C GLY A 172 19.18 12.23 15.57
N THR A 173 18.24 11.37 15.14
CA THR A 173 18.21 10.86 13.76
C THR A 173 17.88 11.99 12.78
N ASP A 174 18.91 12.51 12.11
CA ASP A 174 18.79 13.57 11.09
C ASP A 174 18.22 13.02 9.77
N ILE A 175 17.02 13.49 9.39
CA ILE A 175 16.37 13.16 8.11
C ILE A 175 16.93 14.02 6.99
N ARG A 176 17.45 13.37 5.93
CA ARG A 176 18.10 14.01 4.78
C ARG A 176 17.40 13.70 3.47
N LEU A 177 17.64 14.55 2.47
CA LEU A 177 17.18 14.29 1.10
C LEU A 177 17.77 12.99 0.58
N GLY A 178 16.88 12.09 0.15
CA GLY A 178 17.23 10.77 -0.36
C GLY A 178 17.21 9.66 0.69
N ASP A 179 16.87 9.97 1.93
CA ASP A 179 16.54 8.96 2.93
C ASP A 179 15.22 8.27 2.58
N ILE A 180 15.12 7.01 2.98
CA ILE A 180 13.94 6.16 2.82
C ILE A 180 13.36 5.97 4.21
N VAL A 181 12.07 6.29 4.37
CA VAL A 181 11.34 6.05 5.62
C VAL A 181 10.32 4.96 5.38
N VAL A 182 10.37 3.90 6.20
CA VAL A 182 9.31 2.89 6.25
C VAL A 182 8.39 3.24 7.41
N VAL A 183 7.13 3.49 7.09
CA VAL A 183 6.10 3.81 8.08
C VAL A 183 5.25 2.57 8.33
N VAL A 184 5.09 2.22 9.60
CA VAL A 184 4.19 1.17 10.06
C VAL A 184 3.24 1.78 11.08
N ASP A 185 1.96 1.82 10.73
CA ASP A 185 0.91 2.29 11.62
C ASP A 185 0.23 1.09 12.28
N GLY A 186 0.08 1.10 13.61
CA GLY A 186 -0.61 0.05 14.36
C GLY A 186 0.12 -1.30 14.36
N LEU A 187 1.43 -1.33 14.62
CA LEU A 187 2.21 -2.58 14.63
C LEU A 187 1.64 -3.63 15.61
N ASP A 188 1.01 -3.19 16.70
CA ASP A 188 0.37 -4.07 17.68
C ASP A 188 -0.91 -4.76 17.17
N GLU A 189 -1.46 -4.34 16.04
CA GLU A 189 -2.61 -4.99 15.39
C GLU A 189 -2.23 -6.30 14.67
N CYS A 190 -0.95 -6.51 14.34
CA CYS A 190 -0.47 -7.81 13.86
C CYS A 190 -0.44 -8.78 15.06
N GLN A 191 -1.29 -9.79 14.96
CA GLN A 191 -1.52 -10.77 16.02
C GLN A 191 -0.30 -11.67 16.19
N GLU A 192 0.17 -11.88 17.41
CA GLU A 192 1.32 -12.77 17.66
C GLU A 192 0.97 -14.27 17.63
N ALA A 193 -0.27 -14.63 17.28
CA ALA A 193 -0.79 -16.00 17.32
C ALA A 193 0.07 -17.01 16.52
N ASP A 194 0.80 -16.55 15.50
CA ASP A 194 1.69 -17.36 14.65
C ASP A 194 3.10 -16.78 14.51
N GLY A 195 3.52 -15.90 15.42
CA GLY A 195 4.79 -15.17 15.27
C GLY A 195 4.79 -14.11 14.15
N CYS A 196 3.61 -13.68 13.68
CA CYS A 196 3.46 -12.62 12.67
C CYS A 196 4.24 -11.37 13.09
N ARG A 197 4.06 -10.92 14.35
CA ARG A 197 4.58 -9.62 14.79
C ARG A 197 6.06 -9.71 15.04
N SER A 198 6.53 -10.75 15.73
CA SER A 198 7.97 -10.99 15.89
C SER A 198 8.70 -11.15 14.55
N SER A 199 8.10 -11.83 13.57
CA SER A 199 8.64 -11.94 12.20
C SER A 199 8.66 -10.60 11.47
N CYS A 200 7.57 -9.82 11.56
CA CYS A 200 7.48 -8.48 10.97
C CYS A 200 8.54 -7.54 11.56
N ILE A 201 8.63 -7.44 12.89
CA ILE A 201 9.63 -6.65 13.61
C ILE A 201 11.04 -7.05 13.19
N SER A 202 11.36 -8.34 13.24
CA SER A 202 12.68 -8.85 12.85
C SER A 202 13.02 -8.47 11.42
N THR A 203 12.03 -8.53 10.52
CA THR A 203 12.22 -8.18 9.12
C THR A 203 12.46 -6.68 8.91
N LEU A 204 11.70 -5.82 9.59
CA LEU A 204 11.87 -4.37 9.56
C LEU A 204 13.25 -3.95 10.08
N LEU A 205 13.65 -4.50 11.22
CA LEU A 205 14.96 -4.21 11.83
C LEU A 205 16.11 -4.71 10.95
N ASN A 206 16.02 -5.92 10.42
CA ASN A 206 17.02 -6.45 9.48
C ASN A 206 17.10 -5.59 8.20
N PHE A 207 15.97 -5.13 7.69
CA PHE A 207 15.92 -4.24 6.52
C PHE A 207 16.61 -2.91 6.80
N LYS A 208 16.31 -2.29 7.94
CA LYS A 208 16.99 -1.09 8.40
C LYS A 208 18.49 -1.33 8.44
N SER A 209 18.97 -2.31 9.22
CA SER A 209 20.40 -2.58 9.37
C SER A 209 21.11 -2.90 8.05
N ALA A 210 20.46 -3.60 7.11
CA ALA A 210 21.05 -3.92 5.82
C ALA A 210 21.28 -2.69 4.92
N LEU A 211 20.55 -1.60 5.15
CA LEU A 211 20.52 -0.41 4.28
C LEU A 211 20.91 0.88 5.00
N GLU A 212 21.48 0.78 6.20
CA GLU A 212 22.04 1.91 6.90
C GLU A 212 23.15 2.61 6.08
N PRO A 213 23.24 3.95 6.15
CA PRO A 213 22.45 4.86 7.00
C PRO A 213 21.17 5.39 6.33
N LYS A 214 20.72 4.82 5.19
CA LYS A 214 19.68 5.45 4.33
C LYS A 214 18.24 5.11 4.69
N VAL A 215 18.02 4.10 5.51
CA VAL A 215 16.69 3.62 5.86
C VAL A 215 16.39 3.93 7.33
N ASN A 216 15.29 4.63 7.54
CA ASN A 216 14.72 4.95 8.85
C ASN A 216 13.36 4.26 8.99
N LEU A 217 13.02 3.89 10.22
CA LEU A 217 11.73 3.29 10.56
C LEU A 217 10.93 4.31 11.38
N PHE A 218 9.64 4.46 11.05
CA PHE A 218 8.68 5.19 11.87
C PHE A 218 7.53 4.25 12.18
N VAL A 219 7.40 3.87 13.45
CA VAL A 219 6.49 2.80 13.88
C VAL A 219 5.59 3.36 14.97
N THR A 220 4.27 3.17 14.82
CA THR A 220 3.30 3.43 15.89
C THR A 220 2.78 2.10 16.43
N SER A 221 2.55 2.05 17.73
CA SER A 221 1.95 0.90 18.40
C SER A 221 1.49 1.27 19.80
N ARG A 222 0.55 0.50 20.35
CA ARG A 222 0.37 0.43 21.81
C ARG A 222 1.62 -0.13 22.48
N SER A 223 1.88 0.28 23.73
CA SER A 223 2.93 -0.31 24.55
C SER A 223 2.58 -1.77 24.86
N LEU A 224 3.39 -2.67 24.33
CA LEU A 224 3.34 -4.11 24.57
C LEU A 224 4.76 -4.59 24.90
N PRO A 225 4.95 -5.48 25.89
CA PRO A 225 6.29 -5.84 26.36
C PRO A 225 7.24 -6.35 25.27
N ASP A 226 6.73 -7.07 24.28
CA ASP A 226 7.52 -7.60 23.17
C ASP A 226 7.92 -6.53 22.14
N ILE A 227 7.06 -5.55 21.91
CA ILE A 227 7.37 -4.40 21.04
C ILE A 227 8.38 -3.49 21.75
N ASP A 228 8.13 -3.15 23.01
CA ASP A 228 9.00 -2.27 23.80
C ASP A 228 10.41 -2.87 23.92
N GLU A 229 10.53 -4.18 24.14
CA GLU A 229 11.82 -4.86 24.18
C GLU A 229 12.52 -4.85 22.82
N ALA A 230 11.79 -5.03 21.72
CA ALA A 230 12.36 -5.01 20.37
C ALA A 230 12.91 -3.63 19.97
N PHE A 231 12.27 -2.56 20.44
CA PHE A 231 12.64 -1.18 20.12
C PHE A 231 13.32 -0.45 21.28
N ARG A 232 13.74 -1.15 22.35
CA ARG A 232 14.29 -0.57 23.60
C ARG A 232 15.45 0.43 23.47
N PHE A 233 16.17 0.38 22.34
CA PHE A 233 17.30 1.28 22.04
C PHE A 233 16.99 2.31 20.95
N SER A 234 15.74 2.40 20.52
CA SER A 234 15.27 3.38 19.55
C SER A 234 14.77 4.63 20.27
N SER A 235 14.75 5.76 19.57
CA SER A 235 14.03 6.94 20.05
C SER A 235 12.53 6.64 20.08
N THR A 236 11.88 6.88 21.21
CA THR A 236 10.45 6.66 21.41
C THR A 236 9.80 7.95 21.90
N LEU A 237 8.63 8.26 21.36
CA LEU A 237 7.77 9.34 21.83
C LEU A 237 6.45 8.72 22.25
N GLU A 238 6.14 8.84 23.54
CA GLU A 238 4.83 8.44 24.06
C GLU A 238 3.79 9.49 23.66
N ILE A 239 2.67 9.05 23.10
CA ILE A 239 1.57 9.92 22.64
C ILE A 239 0.36 9.56 23.49
N ASN A 240 0.01 10.44 24.43
CA ASN A 240 -1.14 10.28 25.32
C ASN A 240 -2.08 11.47 25.17
N ALA A 241 -3.38 11.21 25.10
CA ALA A 241 -4.37 12.29 25.09
C ALA A 241 -4.45 12.93 26.47
N THR A 242 -4.42 14.26 26.55
CA THR A 242 -4.67 14.93 27.85
C THR A 242 -6.16 14.92 28.17
N ASP A 243 -6.52 15.05 29.45
CA ASP A 243 -7.91 15.25 29.89
C ASP A 243 -8.62 16.37 29.10
N SER A 244 -7.87 17.40 28.71
CA SER A 244 -8.40 18.50 27.90
C SER A 244 -8.72 18.07 26.48
N ASP A 245 -7.90 17.21 25.88
CA ASP A 245 -8.11 16.69 24.52
C ASP A 245 -9.30 15.74 24.50
N VAL A 246 -9.37 14.82 25.47
CA VAL A 246 -10.50 13.91 25.65
C VAL A 246 -11.79 14.70 25.87
N ARG A 247 -11.79 15.71 26.75
CA ARG A 247 -12.95 16.56 26.98
C ARG A 247 -13.43 17.25 25.70
N LYS A 248 -12.51 17.92 24.98
CA LYS A 248 -12.84 18.60 23.71
C LYS A 248 -13.43 17.62 22.69
N PHE A 249 -12.87 16.41 22.61
CA PHE A 249 -13.38 15.38 21.71
C PHE A 249 -14.81 14.97 22.09
N VAL A 250 -15.07 14.68 23.37
CA VAL A 250 -16.40 14.27 23.84
C VAL A 250 -17.40 15.39 23.62
N GLU A 251 -17.11 16.63 24.00
CA GLU A 251 -18.02 17.78 23.81
C GLU A 251 -18.33 18.05 22.33
N ALA A 252 -17.38 17.85 21.42
CA ALA A 252 -17.62 18.01 19.98
C ALA A 252 -18.52 16.92 19.36
N HIS A 253 -18.54 15.72 19.93
CA HIS A 253 -19.25 14.56 19.39
C HIS A 253 -20.51 14.18 20.18
N ALA A 254 -20.58 14.56 21.46
CA ALA A 254 -21.68 14.28 22.36
C ALA A 254 -23.04 14.74 21.80
N PRO A 255 -23.20 15.93 21.18
CA PRO A 255 -24.49 16.33 20.59
C PRO A 255 -25.00 15.37 19.51
N GLN A 256 -24.10 14.73 18.74
CA GLN A 256 -24.49 13.77 17.70
C GLN A 256 -25.01 12.46 18.29
N VAL A 257 -24.51 12.07 19.47
CA VAL A 257 -24.84 10.81 20.14
C VAL A 257 -26.00 10.99 21.14
N LEU A 258 -25.97 12.08 21.90
CA LEU A 258 -26.89 12.38 23.00
C LEU A 258 -28.17 13.08 22.53
N SER A 259 -28.24 13.64 21.32
CA SER A 259 -29.49 14.19 20.75
C SER A 259 -30.64 13.18 20.67
N ARG A 260 -30.37 11.88 20.86
CA ARG A 260 -31.36 10.79 20.89
C ARG A 260 -31.73 10.33 22.30
N ILE A 261 -31.08 10.84 23.35
CA ILE A 261 -31.27 10.42 24.73
C ILE A 261 -31.89 11.60 25.49
N ILE A 262 -32.97 11.29 26.20
CA ILE A 262 -33.84 12.16 27.01
C ILE A 262 -33.14 13.44 27.50
N GLU A 263 -33.77 14.61 27.25
CA GLU A 263 -33.38 15.94 27.78
C GLU A 263 -33.24 15.88 29.31
N THR A 264 -32.06 15.48 29.77
CA THR A 264 -31.71 15.38 31.18
C THR A 264 -30.64 16.43 31.43
N ASP A 265 -31.00 17.48 32.16
CA ASP A 265 -30.07 18.55 32.50
C ASP A 265 -28.81 17.99 33.19
N GLY A 266 -27.64 18.34 32.67
CA GLY A 266 -26.35 17.92 33.22
C GLY A 266 -25.87 16.52 32.83
N LEU A 267 -26.62 15.77 32.02
CA LEU A 267 -26.20 14.45 31.52
C LEU A 267 -24.91 14.54 30.67
N GLU A 268 -24.80 15.55 29.82
CA GLU A 268 -23.62 15.76 28.97
C GLU A 268 -22.35 15.97 29.81
N GLU A 269 -22.39 16.85 30.81
CA GLU A 269 -21.25 17.07 31.71
C GLU A 269 -20.91 15.81 32.52
N ALA A 270 -21.92 15.07 32.98
CA ALA A 270 -21.70 13.82 33.69
C ALA A 270 -21.04 12.75 32.81
N VAL A 271 -21.47 12.63 31.55
CA VAL A 271 -20.87 11.72 30.57
C VAL A 271 -19.44 12.15 30.25
N THR A 272 -19.21 13.43 29.92
CA THR A 272 -17.88 13.96 29.63
C THR A 272 -16.90 13.69 30.77
N LYS A 273 -17.29 14.00 32.00
CA LYS A 273 -16.45 13.73 33.17
C LYS A 273 -16.18 12.24 33.35
N THR A 274 -17.20 11.40 33.26
CA THR A 274 -17.04 9.95 33.42
C THR A 274 -16.12 9.36 32.37
N VAL A 275 -16.22 9.85 31.12
CA VAL A 275 -15.32 9.43 30.05
C VAL A 275 -13.90 9.87 30.39
N VAL A 276 -13.64 11.17 30.63
CA VAL A 276 -12.30 11.68 30.98
C VAL A 276 -11.65 10.88 32.12
N ASP A 277 -12.39 10.65 33.21
CA ASP A 277 -11.89 9.88 34.36
C ASP A 277 -11.60 8.40 34.02
N ALA A 278 -12.24 7.84 32.99
CA ALA A 278 -12.10 6.44 32.59
C ALA A 278 -11.05 6.19 31.49
N VAL A 279 -10.74 7.19 30.65
CA VAL A 279 -9.80 7.00 29.52
C VAL A 279 -8.34 7.01 29.96
N ASP A 280 -8.03 7.57 31.13
CA ASP A 280 -6.66 7.70 31.72
C ASP A 280 -5.60 8.06 30.67
N GLY A 281 -5.96 8.94 29.74
CA GLY A 281 -5.11 9.42 28.66
C GLY A 281 -4.68 8.40 27.60
N MET A 282 -5.47 7.36 27.30
CA MET A 282 -5.22 6.41 26.17
C MET A 282 -4.54 7.05 24.96
#